data_AF-A0A317MQW0-F1
#
_entry.id   AF-A0A317MQW0-F1
#
_cell.length_a   1.000
_cell.length_b   1.000
_cell.length_c   1.000
_cell.angle_alpha   90.00
_cell.angle_beta   90.00
_cell.angle_gamma   90.00
#
_symmetry.space_group_name_H-M   'P 1'
#
loop_
_entity.id
_entity.type
_entity.pdbx_description
1 polymer ?
#
loop_
_entity_poly.entity_id
_entity_poly.type
_entity_poly.pdbx_seq_one_letter_code
_entity_poly.pdbx_strand_id
1 'polypeptide(L)'
;MLAEAIIPEGVHSKALPDLVTKLYLERGTLLRRLHAIDLRPRPIAERLHQLEELCQSLVDYFALGHFEVFTALRTHRHGTRLRRLLSELDDPLADTARIAVEFNDRYGGERTRRFDQLPRDIEQLRAALVARLELEDRLLATLRA
;
A
#
# COMPACT_ATOMS: atom_id res chain seq x y z
N MET A 1 -35.68 25.31 -12.52
CA MET A 1 -34.73 24.74 -13.51
C MET A 1 -33.34 24.85 -12.91
N LEU A 2 -32.93 23.85 -12.13
CA LEU A 2 -31.56 23.76 -11.61
C LEU A 2 -30.76 22.91 -12.61
N ALA A 3 -29.63 23.46 -13.03
CA ALA A 3 -28.71 22.84 -13.97
C ALA A 3 -28.16 21.53 -13.40
N GLU A 4 -28.27 20.45 -14.16
CA GLU A 4 -27.52 19.23 -13.93
C GLU A 4 -26.04 19.56 -14.13
N ALA A 5 -25.27 19.50 -13.05
CA ALA A 5 -23.82 19.51 -13.12
C ALA A 5 -23.39 18.23 -13.85
N ILE A 6 -23.00 18.38 -15.11
CA ILE A 6 -22.25 17.39 -15.86
C ILE A 6 -20.95 17.19 -15.08
N ILE A 7 -20.88 16.11 -14.29
CA ILE A 7 -19.61 15.63 -13.76
C ILE A 7 -18.82 15.15 -14.99
N PRO A 8 -17.63 15.70 -15.27
CA PRO A 8 -16.84 15.23 -16.39
C PRO A 8 -16.34 13.82 -16.07
N GLU A 9 -16.94 12.81 -16.70
CA GLU A 9 -16.28 11.52 -16.90
C GLU A 9 -14.99 11.77 -17.68
N GLY A 10 -13.85 11.52 -17.05
CA GLY A 10 -12.56 11.53 -17.75
C GLY A 10 -11.56 12.56 -17.23
N VAL A 11 -11.13 12.42 -15.98
CA VAL A 11 -9.82 12.89 -15.55
C VAL A 11 -9.09 11.70 -14.91
N HIS A 12 -8.40 10.94 -15.76
CA HIS A 12 -7.47 9.86 -15.41
C HIS A 12 -8.04 8.57 -14.79
N SER A 13 -9.16 8.03 -15.26
CA SER A 13 -9.45 6.61 -14.99
C SER A 13 -8.49 5.77 -15.85
N LYS A 14 -7.31 5.46 -15.31
CA LYS A 14 -6.38 4.51 -15.93
C LYS A 14 -7.09 3.17 -16.12
N ALA A 15 -6.83 2.49 -17.23
CA ALA A 15 -7.40 1.18 -17.46
C ALA A 15 -6.94 0.23 -16.33
N LEU A 16 -7.81 -0.70 -15.91
CA LEU A 16 -7.48 -1.66 -14.85
C LEU A 16 -6.13 -2.39 -15.06
N PRO A 17 -5.74 -2.81 -16.29
CA PRO A 17 -4.41 -3.37 -16.54
C PRO A 17 -3.25 -2.43 -16.21
N ASP A 18 -3.39 -1.13 -16.47
CA ASP A 18 -2.38 -0.12 -16.16
C ASP A 18 -2.26 0.10 -14.66
N LEU A 19 -3.41 0.13 -13.96
CA LEU A 19 -3.46 0.22 -12.51
C LEU A 19 -2.81 -0.98 -11.84
N VAL A 20 -3.08 -2.19 -12.33
CA VAL A 20 -2.46 -3.42 -11.84
C VAL A 20 -0.95 -3.42 -12.11
N THR A 21 -0.51 -2.95 -13.28
CA THR A 21 0.92 -2.82 -13.61
C THR A 21 1.60 -1.83 -12.66
N LYS A 22 1.00 -0.66 -12.44
CA LYS A 22 1.49 0.34 -11.48
C LYS A 22 1.54 -0.26 -10.06
N LEU A 23 0.55 -1.04 -9.65
CA LEU A 23 0.52 -1.67 -8.32
C LEU A 23 1.71 -2.61 -8.12
N TYR A 24 2.05 -3.44 -9.11
CA TYR A 24 3.23 -4.31 -9.03
C TYR A 24 4.54 -3.50 -8.95
N LEU A 25 4.64 -2.39 -9.66
CA LEU A 25 5.82 -1.52 -9.61
C LEU A 25 6.00 -0.89 -8.22
N GLU A 26 4.94 -0.29 -7.67
CA GLU A 26 4.98 0.32 -6.33
C GLU A 26 5.26 -0.72 -5.25
N ARG A 27 4.62 -1.89 -5.33
CA ARG A 27 4.90 -3.02 -4.46
C ARG A 27 6.37 -3.42 -4.50
N GLY A 28 6.95 -3.54 -5.69
CA GLY A 28 8.35 -3.88 -5.87
C GLY A 28 9.29 -2.85 -5.23
N THR A 29 8.98 -1.56 -5.40
CA THR A 29 9.73 -0.47 -4.77
C THR A 29 9.64 -0.52 -3.24
N LEU A 30 8.44 -0.70 -2.69
CA LEU A 30 8.21 -0.86 -1.26
C LEU A 30 9.02 -2.03 -0.70
N LEU A 31 8.95 -3.22 -1.31
CA LEU A 31 9.65 -4.40 -0.85
C LEU A 31 11.18 -4.24 -0.90
N ARG A 32 11.71 -3.60 -1.95
CA ARG A 32 13.15 -3.32 -2.03
C ARG A 32 13.61 -2.40 -0.90
N ARG A 33 12.89 -1.31 -0.64
CA ARG A 33 13.20 -0.38 0.45
C ARG A 33 13.09 -1.03 1.81
N LEU A 34 12.03 -1.83 2.03
CA LEU A 34 11.83 -2.56 3.26
C LEU A 34 12.98 -3.56 3.51
N HIS A 35 13.40 -4.34 2.51
CA HIS A 35 14.55 -5.25 2.63
C HIS A 35 15.89 -4.54 2.81
N ALA A 36 16.04 -3.31 2.34
CA ALA A 36 17.26 -2.53 2.47
C ALA A 36 17.48 -1.93 3.87
N ILE A 37 16.46 -1.93 4.74
CA ILE A 37 16.59 -1.44 6.11
C ILE A 37 17.59 -2.28 6.89
N ASP A 38 18.73 -1.67 7.23
CA ASP A 38 19.74 -2.27 8.09
C ASP A 38 19.43 -2.01 9.57
N LEU A 39 19.18 -3.09 10.30
CA LEU A 39 18.87 -3.05 11.74
C LEU A 39 20.12 -2.91 12.62
N ARG A 40 21.33 -3.04 12.06
CA ARG A 40 22.58 -2.73 12.79
C ARG A 40 22.70 -1.22 13.03
N PRO A 41 23.47 -0.76 14.03
CA PRO A 41 23.71 0.67 14.24
C PRO A 41 24.24 1.36 12.97
N ARG A 42 23.70 2.54 12.68
CA ARG A 42 23.98 3.37 11.49
C ARG A 42 23.95 4.83 11.91
N PRO A 43 24.64 5.74 11.19
CA PRO A 43 24.48 7.17 11.36
C PRO A 43 23.00 7.56 11.33
N ILE A 44 22.57 8.45 12.23
CA ILE A 44 21.16 8.85 12.35
C ILE A 44 20.64 9.39 11.02
N ALA A 45 21.41 10.24 10.34
CA ALA A 45 21.01 10.82 9.05
C ALA A 45 20.75 9.76 7.97
N GLU A 46 21.62 8.76 7.85
CA GLU A 46 21.45 7.65 6.89
C GLU A 46 20.19 6.84 7.21
N ARG A 47 19.99 6.52 8.50
CA ARG A 47 18.81 5.79 8.95
C ARG A 47 17.51 6.57 8.71
N LEU A 48 17.49 7.87 9.01
CA LEU A 48 16.32 8.72 8.77
C LEU A 48 15.95 8.72 7.30
N HIS A 49 16.93 8.92 6.43
CA HIS A 49 16.69 8.94 4.99
C HIS A 49 16.07 7.61 4.50
N GLN A 50 16.61 6.47 4.93
CA GLN A 50 16.06 5.15 4.57
C GLN A 50 14.61 4.96 5.06
N LEU A 51 14.30 5.43 6.27
CA LEU A 51 12.97 5.32 6.85
C LEU A 51 11.98 6.26 6.18
N GLU A 52 12.37 7.49 5.84
CA GLU A 52 11.56 8.44 5.08
C GLU A 52 11.22 7.89 3.70
N GLU A 53 12.19 7.31 2.99
CA GLU A 53 11.95 6.67 1.70
C GLU A 53 11.00 5.47 1.80
N LEU A 54 11.14 4.65 2.85
CA LEU A 54 10.24 3.54 3.12
C LEU A 54 8.81 4.04 3.39
N CYS A 55 8.67 5.06 4.24
CA CYS A 55 7.40 5.69 4.57
C CYS A 55 6.71 6.26 3.33
N GLN A 56 7.45 6.95 2.45
CA GLN A 56 6.91 7.45 1.19
C GLN A 56 6.38 6.30 0.32
N SER A 57 7.14 5.21 0.18
CA SER A 57 6.66 4.03 -0.56
C SER A 57 5.45 3.34 0.06
N LEU A 58 5.32 3.33 1.39
CA LEU A 58 4.11 2.82 2.05
C LEU A 58 2.90 3.68 1.65
N VAL A 59 3.02 5.00 1.74
CA VAL A 59 1.94 5.92 1.37
C VAL A 59 1.55 5.74 -0.10
N ASP A 60 2.53 5.72 -1.02
CA ASP A 60 2.28 5.60 -2.46
C ASP A 60 1.59 4.27 -2.81
N TYR A 61 2.11 3.15 -2.29
CA TYR A 61 1.53 1.83 -2.54
C TYR A 61 0.13 1.68 -1.94
N PHE A 62 -0.10 2.21 -0.74
CA PHE A 62 -1.38 2.07 -0.06
C PHE A 62 -2.43 2.95 -0.72
N ALA A 63 -2.09 4.20 -1.06
CA ALA A 63 -2.99 5.09 -1.78
C ALA A 63 -3.39 4.51 -3.14
N LEU A 64 -2.43 3.98 -3.91
CA LEU A 64 -2.69 3.33 -5.20
C LEU A 64 -3.63 2.13 -5.04
N GLY A 65 -3.38 1.26 -4.05
CA GLY A 65 -4.22 0.11 -3.77
C GLY A 65 -5.64 0.53 -3.38
N HIS A 66 -5.77 1.30 -2.31
CA HIS A 66 -7.07 1.67 -1.71
C HIS A 66 -7.93 2.52 -2.63
N PHE A 67 -7.37 3.56 -3.24
CA PHE A 67 -8.16 4.57 -3.92
C PHE A 67 -8.31 4.31 -5.41
N GLU A 68 -7.31 3.71 -6.08
CA GLU A 68 -7.38 3.44 -7.51
C GLU A 68 -7.76 1.98 -7.79
N VAL A 69 -6.92 1.01 -7.37
CA VAL A 69 -7.04 -0.40 -7.81
C VAL A 69 -8.27 -1.08 -7.22
N PHE A 70 -8.42 -1.11 -5.90
CA PHE A 70 -9.53 -1.81 -5.27
C PHE A 70 -10.87 -1.10 -5.52
N THR A 71 -10.86 0.21 -5.76
CA THR A 71 -12.04 0.94 -6.23
C THR A 71 -12.44 0.46 -7.62
N ALA A 72 -11.51 0.43 -8.58
CA ALA A 72 -11.79 -0.05 -9.94
C ALA A 72 -12.32 -1.50 -9.93
N LEU A 73 -11.73 -2.37 -9.10
CA LEU A 73 -12.19 -3.76 -8.94
C LEU A 73 -13.58 -3.89 -8.29
N ARG A 74 -14.00 -2.91 -7.47
CA ARG A 74 -15.35 -2.92 -6.89
C ARG A 74 -16.41 -2.34 -7.84
N THR A 75 -16.05 -1.39 -8.69
CA THR A 75 -17.01 -0.75 -9.63
C THR A 75 -17.33 -1.60 -10.85
N HIS A 76 -16.42 -2.49 -11.25
CA HIS A 76 -16.60 -3.31 -12.43
C HIS A 76 -17.44 -4.57 -12.12
N ARG A 77 -18.29 -5.00 -13.07
CA ARG A 77 -19.14 -6.19 -12.91
C ARG A 77 -18.31 -7.48 -13.00
N HIS A 78 -17.71 -7.88 -11.90
CA HIS A 78 -16.95 -9.11 -11.80
C HIS A 78 -17.78 -10.30 -11.26
N GLY A 79 -17.22 -11.51 -11.34
CA GLY A 79 -17.85 -12.73 -10.80
C GLY A 79 -17.97 -12.74 -9.27
N THR A 80 -18.80 -13.66 -8.75
CA THR A 80 -19.01 -13.86 -7.30
C THR A 80 -17.70 -14.14 -6.53
N ARG A 81 -16.75 -14.84 -7.17
CA ARG A 81 -15.42 -15.13 -6.60
C ARG A 81 -14.61 -13.86 -6.32
N LEU A 82 -14.54 -12.90 -7.25
CA LEU A 82 -13.80 -11.66 -7.03
C LEU A 82 -14.41 -10.85 -5.88
N ARG A 83 -15.75 -10.71 -5.86
CA ARG A 83 -16.45 -10.00 -4.79
C ARG A 83 -16.13 -10.57 -3.41
N ARG A 84 -16.13 -11.89 -3.28
CA ARG A 84 -15.75 -12.57 -2.03
C ARG A 84 -14.31 -12.25 -1.63
N LEU A 85 -13.36 -12.32 -2.57
CA LEU A 85 -11.95 -12.00 -2.28
C LEU A 85 -11.75 -10.52 -1.91
N LEU A 86 -12.50 -9.60 -2.51
CA LEU A 86 -12.47 -8.18 -2.15
C LEU A 86 -12.98 -7.96 -0.72
N SER A 87 -14.02 -8.67 -0.28
CA SER A 87 -14.48 -8.60 1.11
C SER A 87 -13.49 -9.23 2.09
N GLU A 88 -12.84 -10.34 1.72
CA GLU A 88 -11.77 -10.96 2.52
C GLU A 88 -10.54 -10.04 2.69
N LEU A 89 -10.38 -9.03 1.83
CA LEU A 89 -9.28 -8.06 1.88
C LEU A 89 -9.52 -6.89 2.84
N ASP A 90 -10.78 -6.55 3.16
CA ASP A 90 -11.10 -5.31 3.88
C ASP A 90 -10.40 -5.25 5.26
N ASP A 91 -10.45 -6.34 6.03
CA ASP A 91 -9.79 -6.43 7.34
C ASP A 91 -8.25 -6.34 7.25
N PRO A 92 -7.56 -7.19 6.45
CA PRO A 92 -6.11 -7.09 6.29
C PRO A 92 -5.63 -5.74 5.74
N LEU A 93 -6.42 -5.10 4.87
CA LEU A 93 -6.13 -3.75 4.38
C LEU A 93 -6.19 -2.73 5.52
N ALA A 94 -7.22 -2.77 6.34
CA ALA A 94 -7.35 -1.89 7.51
C ALA A 94 -6.23 -2.12 8.53
N ASP A 95 -5.92 -3.37 8.85
CA ASP A 95 -4.87 -3.73 9.79
C ASP A 95 -3.48 -3.27 9.31
N THR A 96 -3.16 -3.54 8.05
CA THR A 96 -1.87 -3.14 7.48
C THR A 96 -1.78 -1.61 7.38
N ALA A 97 -2.87 -0.92 7.00
CA ALA A 97 -2.92 0.54 6.95
C ALA A 97 -2.66 1.16 8.32
N ARG A 98 -3.30 0.64 9.38
CA ARG A 98 -3.06 1.09 10.75
C ARG A 98 -1.59 0.94 11.15
N ILE A 99 -0.99 -0.23 10.89
CA ILE A 99 0.42 -0.49 11.20
C ILE A 99 1.34 0.45 10.42
N ALA A 100 1.07 0.69 9.14
CA ALA A 100 1.85 1.59 8.31
C ALA A 100 1.74 3.06 8.76
N VAL A 101 0.57 3.51 9.20
CA VAL A 101 0.37 4.84 9.79
C VAL A 101 1.14 4.97 11.10
N GLU A 102 1.01 4.00 12.01
CA GLU A 102 1.77 3.98 13.27
C GLU A 102 3.29 3.98 13.05
N PHE A 103 3.75 3.26 12.02
CA PHE A 103 5.16 3.26 11.60
C PHE A 103 5.58 4.63 11.06
N ASN A 104 4.78 5.21 10.17
CA ASN A 104 5.05 6.52 9.57
C ASN A 104 5.09 7.64 10.61
N ASP A 105 4.17 7.64 11.57
CA ASP A 105 4.14 8.63 12.66
C ASP A 105 5.41 8.58 13.52
N ARG A 106 6.02 7.40 13.68
CA ARG A 106 7.24 7.21 14.47
C ARG A 106 8.52 7.53 13.70
N TYR A 107 8.55 7.25 12.41
CA TYR A 107 9.81 7.18 11.64
C TYR A 107 9.84 8.07 10.39
N GLY A 108 8.71 8.60 9.93
CA GLY A 108 8.60 9.39 8.70
C GLY A 108 8.96 10.87 8.83
N GLY A 109 9.51 11.31 9.96
CA GLY A 109 9.84 12.72 10.20
C GLY A 109 11.30 12.97 10.60
N GLU A 110 11.83 14.10 10.14
CA GLU A 110 13.22 14.57 10.38
C GLU A 110 13.60 14.71 11.86
N ARG A 111 12.60 14.79 12.76
CA ARG A 111 12.78 14.92 14.21
C ARG A 111 12.93 13.59 14.94
N THR A 112 12.88 12.47 14.23
CA THR A 112 13.04 11.14 14.84
C THR A 112 14.46 10.98 15.38
N ARG A 113 14.57 10.57 16.65
CA ARG A 113 15.87 10.42 17.35
C ARG A 113 16.02 9.11 18.11
N ARG A 114 14.97 8.29 18.18
CA ARG A 114 14.95 7.02 18.91
C ARG A 114 14.55 5.89 17.97
N PHE A 115 15.33 4.81 18.00
CA PHE A 115 15.15 3.65 17.13
C PHE A 115 15.10 2.34 17.92
N ASP A 116 14.90 2.43 19.25
CA ASP A 116 14.91 1.28 20.17
C ASP A 116 13.84 0.24 19.79
N GLN A 117 12.71 0.69 19.23
CA GLN A 117 11.60 -0.15 18.80
C GLN A 117 11.66 -0.53 17.31
N LEU A 118 12.59 0.05 16.55
CA LEU A 118 12.62 -0.10 15.09
C LEU A 118 12.69 -1.57 14.63
N PRO A 119 13.51 -2.46 15.25
CA PRO A 119 13.52 -3.87 14.85
C PRO A 119 12.17 -4.55 14.98
N ARG A 120 11.46 -4.27 16.09
CA ARG A 120 10.12 -4.81 16.36
C ARG A 120 9.09 -4.25 15.37
N ASP A 121 9.13 -2.94 15.14
CA ASP A 121 8.16 -2.26 14.29
C ASP A 121 8.34 -2.69 12.81
N ILE A 122 9.58 -2.91 12.36
CA ILE A 122 9.87 -3.47 11.03
C ILE A 122 9.35 -4.90 10.90
N GLU A 123 9.51 -5.74 11.92
CA GLU A 123 9.00 -7.12 11.88
C GLU A 123 7.47 -7.14 11.82
N GLN A 124 6.81 -6.30 12.63
CA GLN A 124 5.36 -6.15 12.60
C GLN A 124 4.86 -5.67 11.23
N LEU A 125 5.53 -4.69 10.63
CA LEU A 125 5.21 -4.19 9.30
C LEU A 125 5.39 -5.27 8.22
N ARG A 126 6.48 -6.06 8.28
CA ARG A 126 6.73 -7.17 7.35
C ARG A 126 5.63 -8.22 7.43
N ALA A 127 5.28 -8.66 8.64
CA ALA A 127 4.25 -9.68 8.84
C ALA A 127 2.89 -9.23 8.28
N ALA A 128 2.50 -7.98 8.56
CA ALA A 128 1.26 -7.42 8.03
C ALA A 128 1.28 -7.32 6.49
N LEU A 129 2.39 -6.87 5.91
CA LEU A 129 2.55 -6.81 4.46
C LEU A 129 2.47 -8.20 3.81
N VAL A 130 3.08 -9.23 4.38
CA VAL A 130 3.00 -10.61 3.85
C VAL A 130 1.54 -11.07 3.78
N ALA A 131 0.79 -10.93 4.88
CA ALA A 131 -0.62 -11.32 4.92
C ALA A 131 -1.47 -10.58 3.87
N ARG A 132 -1.24 -9.27 3.72
CA ARG A 132 -1.90 -8.46 2.70
C ARG A 132 -1.54 -8.91 1.28
N LEU A 133 -0.26 -9.17 1.02
CA LEU A 133 0.25 -9.53 -0.31
C LEU A 133 -0.29 -10.87 -0.79
N GLU A 134 -0.41 -11.87 0.09
CA GLU A 134 -0.99 -13.18 -0.25
C GLU A 134 -2.44 -13.05 -0.73
N LEU A 135 -3.22 -12.17 -0.09
CA LEU A 135 -4.60 -11.90 -0.48
C LEU A 135 -4.70 -11.09 -1.76
N GLU A 136 -3.84 -10.07 -1.93
CA GLU A 136 -3.75 -9.33 -3.19
C GLU A 136 -3.36 -10.24 -4.36
N ASP A 137 -2.45 -11.18 -4.17
CA ASP A 137 -2.06 -12.13 -5.22
C ASP A 137 -3.22 -13.06 -5.61
N ARG A 138 -3.98 -13.55 -4.62
CA ARG A 138 -5.21 -14.31 -4.87
C ARG A 138 -6.23 -13.50 -5.66
N LEU A 139 -6.39 -12.22 -5.33
CA LEU A 139 -7.28 -11.29 -6.03
C LEU A 139 -6.83 -11.08 -7.48
N LEU A 140 -5.58 -10.69 -7.69
CA LEU A 140 -5.03 -10.35 -9.00
C LEU A 140 -4.94 -11.58 -9.93
N ALA A 141 -4.77 -12.78 -9.38
CA ALA A 141 -4.83 -14.01 -10.16
C ALA A 141 -6.20 -14.23 -10.82
N THR A 142 -7.30 -13.75 -10.22
CA THR A 142 -8.63 -13.87 -10.83
C THR A 142 -8.86 -12.94 -12.02
N LEU A 143 -8.00 -11.94 -12.23
CA LEU A 143 -8.07 -11.03 -13.38
C LEU A 143 -7.35 -11.59 -14.60
N ARG A 144 -6.52 -12.63 -14.41
CA ARG A 144 -5.74 -13.30 -15.46
C ARG A 144 -6.41 -14.58 -15.98
N ALA A 145 -7.49 -15.01 -15.32
CA ALA A 145 -8.23 -16.24 -15.60
C ALA A 145 -9.51 -15.94 -16.38
#